data_AF-A0A519ULV8-F1
#
_entry.id   AF-A0A519ULV8-F1
#
_cell.length_a   1.000
_cell.length_b   1.000
_cell.length_c   1.000
_cell.angle_alpha   90.00
_cell.angle_beta   90.00
_cell.angle_gamma   90.00
#
_symmetry.space_group_name_H-M   'P 1'
#
loop_
_entity.id
_entity.type
_entity.pdbx_description
1 polymer ?
#
loop_
_entity_poly.entity_id
_entity_poly.type
_entity_poly.pdbx_seq_one_letter_code
_entity_poly.pdbx_strand_id
1 'polypeptide(L)'
;MMITWHFPHSATNAFKPAYDNIEWRNNEQEFEAWCKGMTGYPIVDAGMRQLNETGFMHNRVRMVVASFLTKHLLIDWRWGEAYFANLLLDYELSSNVGGWQWAAGSGNDAAPYFRIFSPEAQTKKFDPKLEYIRKWVPEYGTVKYVNPIVDHAYARTRVLEAFKKALN
;
A
#
# COMPACT_ATOMS: atom_id res chain seq x y z
N MET A 1 4.75 7.19 -18.97
CA MET A 1 5.95 7.10 -19.83
C MET A 1 7.01 8.19 -19.61
N MET A 2 6.68 9.48 -19.39
CA MET A 2 7.72 10.54 -19.30
C MET A 2 8.73 10.38 -18.15
N ILE A 3 8.28 10.02 -16.94
CA ILE A 3 9.19 9.89 -15.77
C ILE A 3 10.21 8.76 -15.99
N THR A 4 9.74 7.54 -16.25
CA THR A 4 10.64 6.39 -16.45
C THR A 4 11.55 6.55 -17.66
N TRP A 5 11.14 7.29 -18.69
CA TRP A 5 12.00 7.63 -19.81
C TRP A 5 13.18 8.54 -19.41
N HIS A 6 12.91 9.62 -18.67
CA HIS A 6 13.96 10.56 -18.23
C HIS A 6 14.77 10.03 -17.04
N PHE A 7 14.19 9.13 -16.25
CA PHE A 7 14.77 8.55 -15.04
C PHE A 7 14.64 7.03 -15.06
N PRO A 8 15.36 6.32 -15.95
CA PRO A 8 15.19 4.87 -16.14
C PRO A 8 15.50 4.05 -14.89
N HIS A 9 16.41 4.52 -14.04
CA HIS A 9 16.70 3.89 -12.75
C HIS A 9 15.45 3.82 -11.84
N SER A 10 14.49 4.74 -11.99
CA SER A 10 13.27 4.73 -11.18
C SER A 10 12.38 3.51 -11.47
N ALA A 11 12.61 2.76 -12.54
CA ALA A 11 11.90 1.48 -12.76
C ALA A 11 12.17 0.45 -11.65
N THR A 12 13.36 0.47 -11.05
CA THR A 12 13.81 -0.50 -10.04
C THR A 12 14.24 0.14 -8.73
N ASN A 13 14.63 1.42 -8.76
CA ASN A 13 15.14 2.17 -7.63
C ASN A 13 14.15 3.26 -7.19
N ALA A 14 14.32 3.75 -5.97
CA ALA A 14 13.64 4.95 -5.54
C ALA A 14 13.98 6.13 -6.48
N PHE A 15 12.95 6.86 -6.92
CA PHE A 15 13.14 8.10 -7.69
C PHE A 15 13.93 9.14 -6.90
N LYS A 16 13.75 9.20 -5.57
CA LYS A 16 14.62 9.93 -4.65
C LYS A 16 15.66 8.97 -4.07
N PRO A 17 16.95 9.05 -4.45
CA PRO A 17 17.96 8.07 -4.03
C PRO A 17 18.09 7.87 -2.52
N ALA A 18 17.87 8.93 -1.71
CA ALA A 18 17.90 8.82 -0.24
C ALA A 18 16.88 7.80 0.32
N TYR A 19 15.78 7.54 -0.39
CA TYR A 19 14.76 6.58 0.05
C TYR A 19 15.22 5.12 -0.14
N ASP A 20 16.26 4.87 -0.94
CA ASP A 20 16.87 3.53 -1.00
C ASP A 20 17.60 3.15 0.31
N ASN A 21 17.87 4.13 1.20
CA ASN A 21 18.46 3.90 2.52
C ASN A 21 17.44 3.53 3.60
N ILE A 22 16.15 3.44 3.28
CA ILE A 22 15.11 3.06 4.25
C ILE A 22 15.30 1.61 4.65
N GLU A 23 15.49 1.36 5.94
CA GLU A 23 15.53 0.02 6.52
C GLU A 23 14.10 -0.55 6.59
N TRP A 24 13.69 -1.27 5.54
CA TRP A 24 12.39 -1.95 5.49
C TRP A 24 12.35 -3.15 6.43
N ARG A 25 11.21 -3.37 7.12
CA ARG A 25 11.03 -4.52 8.01
C ARG A 25 10.87 -5.82 7.25
N ASN A 26 10.24 -5.77 6.07
CA ASN A 26 10.06 -6.90 5.15
C ASN A 26 9.60 -8.20 5.85
N ASN A 27 8.63 -8.08 6.76
CA ASN A 27 8.06 -9.23 7.44
C ASN A 27 7.19 -10.03 6.46
N GLU A 28 7.63 -11.23 6.11
CA GLU A 28 6.96 -12.10 5.12
C GLU A 28 5.54 -12.53 5.54
N GLN A 29 5.30 -12.75 6.84
CA GLN A 29 3.99 -13.17 7.35
C GLN A 29 2.96 -12.04 7.20
N GLU A 30 3.37 -10.80 7.48
CA GLU A 30 2.52 -9.63 7.26
C GLU A 30 2.32 -9.33 5.78
N PHE A 31 3.35 -9.56 4.95
CA PHE A 31 3.22 -9.47 3.50
C PHE A 31 2.20 -10.48 2.98
N GLU A 32 2.27 -11.73 3.42
CA GLU A 32 1.32 -12.77 3.04
C GLU A 32 -0.12 -12.43 3.49
N ALA A 33 -0.28 -11.91 4.71
CA ALA A 33 -1.57 -11.43 5.20
C ALA A 33 -2.11 -10.27 4.36
N TRP A 34 -1.25 -9.35 3.91
CA TRP A 34 -1.61 -8.28 2.99
C TRP A 34 -2.02 -8.83 1.61
N CYS A 35 -1.22 -9.72 1.01
CA CYS A 35 -1.54 -10.36 -0.26
C CYS A 35 -2.91 -11.06 -0.22
N LYS A 36 -3.22 -11.77 0.87
CA LYS A 36 -4.48 -12.50 1.06
C LYS A 36 -5.68 -11.63 1.45
N GLY A 37 -5.48 -10.36 1.81
CA GLY A 37 -6.54 -9.51 2.35
C GLY A 37 -7.05 -10.00 3.71
N MET A 38 -6.12 -10.27 4.62
CA MET A 38 -6.32 -10.71 6.00
C MET A 38 -5.58 -9.81 7.01
N THR A 39 -5.54 -8.51 6.74
CA THR A 39 -4.85 -7.52 7.57
C THR A 39 -5.67 -7.07 8.78
N GLY A 40 -6.98 -7.31 8.76
CA GLY A 40 -7.91 -6.78 9.75
C GLY A 40 -8.31 -5.33 9.49
N TYR A 41 -7.85 -4.74 8.38
CA TYR A 41 -8.26 -3.41 7.91
C TYR A 41 -9.23 -3.54 6.72
N PRO A 42 -10.55 -3.31 6.90
CA PRO A 42 -11.55 -3.78 5.95
C PRO A 42 -11.41 -3.22 4.54
N ILE A 43 -11.03 -1.95 4.39
CA ILE A 43 -10.82 -1.34 3.08
C ILE A 43 -9.57 -1.87 2.37
N VAL A 44 -8.56 -2.29 3.14
CA VAL A 44 -7.35 -2.91 2.60
C VAL A 44 -7.69 -4.34 2.17
N ASP A 45 -8.35 -5.09 3.04
CA ASP A 45 -8.75 -6.47 2.80
C ASP A 45 -9.70 -6.59 1.61
N ALA A 46 -10.69 -5.69 1.51
CA ALA A 46 -11.59 -5.60 0.36
C ALA A 46 -10.83 -5.33 -0.95
N GLY A 47 -9.85 -4.43 -0.91
CA GLY A 47 -8.98 -4.13 -2.05
C GLY A 47 -8.21 -5.36 -2.53
N MET A 48 -7.49 -5.98 -1.62
CA MET A 48 -6.63 -7.13 -1.94
C MET A 48 -7.45 -8.33 -2.43
N ARG A 49 -8.62 -8.58 -1.83
CA ARG A 49 -9.55 -9.62 -2.30
C ARG A 49 -10.13 -9.31 -3.68
N GLN A 50 -10.53 -8.05 -3.94
CA GLN A 50 -10.96 -7.63 -5.28
C GLN A 50 -9.86 -7.91 -6.33
N LEU A 51 -8.61 -7.51 -6.04
CA LEU A 51 -7.49 -7.72 -6.94
C LEU A 51 -7.28 -9.20 -7.23
N ASN A 52 -7.25 -10.04 -6.19
CA ASN A 52 -7.00 -11.47 -6.34
C ASN A 52 -8.11 -12.17 -7.13
N GLU A 53 -9.36 -11.74 -7.00
CA GLU A 53 -10.50 -12.38 -7.69
C GLU A 53 -10.68 -11.87 -9.12
N THR A 54 -10.39 -10.59 -9.40
CA THR A 54 -10.76 -9.94 -10.66
C THR A 54 -9.60 -9.46 -11.52
N GLY A 55 -8.39 -9.38 -10.96
CA GLY A 55 -7.25 -8.74 -11.62
C GLY A 55 -7.41 -7.22 -11.81
N PHE A 56 -8.35 -6.60 -11.10
CA PHE A 56 -8.60 -5.16 -11.14
C PHE A 56 -8.75 -4.61 -9.71
N MET A 57 -8.34 -3.35 -9.50
CA MET A 57 -8.58 -2.66 -8.25
C MET A 57 -8.83 -1.17 -8.52
N HIS A 58 -9.86 -0.58 -7.90
CA HIS A 58 -10.12 0.84 -8.07
C HIS A 58 -8.92 1.70 -7.60
N ASN A 59 -8.56 2.75 -8.34
CA ASN A 59 -7.34 3.54 -8.09
C ASN A 59 -7.24 4.08 -6.66
N ARG A 60 -8.35 4.57 -6.08
CA ARG A 60 -8.36 5.02 -4.67
C ARG A 60 -7.93 3.90 -3.72
N VAL A 61 -8.38 2.68 -3.97
CA VAL A 61 -8.06 1.52 -3.12
C VAL A 61 -6.62 1.09 -3.36
N ARG A 62 -6.10 1.16 -4.60
CA ARG A 62 -4.66 0.96 -4.90
C ARG A 62 -3.78 1.88 -4.03
N MET A 63 -4.14 3.16 -3.94
CA MET A 63 -3.42 4.13 -3.09
C MET A 63 -3.46 3.74 -1.60
N VAL A 64 -4.60 3.23 -1.12
CA VAL A 64 -4.77 2.84 0.29
C VAL A 64 -3.97 1.59 0.61
N VAL A 65 -4.05 0.54 -0.21
CA VAL A 65 -3.33 -0.72 0.05
C VAL A 65 -1.82 -0.54 -0.11
N ALA A 66 -1.38 0.27 -1.07
CA ALA A 66 0.04 0.59 -1.26
C ALA A 66 0.60 1.43 -0.10
N SER A 67 -0.17 2.42 0.38
CA SER A 67 0.20 3.18 1.58
C SER A 67 0.21 2.29 2.82
N PHE A 68 -0.69 1.31 2.93
CA PHE A 68 -0.72 0.40 4.06
C PHE A 68 0.53 -0.51 4.07
N LEU A 69 0.89 -1.09 2.93
CA LEU A 69 2.09 -1.92 2.82
C LEU A 69 3.37 -1.12 3.19
N THR A 70 3.54 0.05 2.57
CA THR A 70 4.78 0.84 2.71
C THR A 70 4.87 1.60 4.04
N LYS A 71 3.74 2.01 4.63
CA LYS A 71 3.73 2.84 5.85
C LYS A 71 3.26 2.10 7.09
N HIS A 72 2.19 1.30 7.00
CA HIS A 72 1.74 0.55 8.17
C HIS A 72 2.61 -0.66 8.40
N LEU A 73 2.88 -1.45 7.36
CA LEU A 73 3.69 -2.66 7.48
C LEU A 73 5.19 -2.40 7.33
N LEU A 74 5.58 -1.22 6.83
CA LEU A 74 6.99 -0.88 6.57
C LEU A 74 7.69 -1.95 5.74
N ILE A 75 7.00 -2.41 4.69
CA ILE A 75 7.51 -3.38 3.71
C ILE A 75 7.90 -2.62 2.44
N ASP A 76 8.99 -3.06 1.81
CA ASP A 76 9.49 -2.46 0.58
C ASP A 76 8.39 -2.43 -0.50
N TRP A 77 8.20 -1.26 -1.09
CA TRP A 77 7.21 -1.02 -2.14
C TRP A 77 7.41 -1.95 -3.35
N ARG A 78 8.64 -2.41 -3.61
CA ARG A 78 8.97 -3.33 -4.70
C ARG A 78 8.27 -4.68 -4.56
N TRP A 79 8.02 -5.14 -3.34
CA TRP A 79 7.29 -6.39 -3.10
C TRP A 79 5.83 -6.24 -3.53
N GLY A 80 5.21 -5.11 -3.19
CA GLY A 80 3.87 -4.78 -3.63
C GLY A 80 3.77 -4.52 -5.13
N GLU A 81 4.76 -3.84 -5.71
CA GLU A 81 4.87 -3.60 -7.16
C GLU A 81 4.86 -4.92 -7.93
N ALA A 82 5.74 -5.86 -7.54
CA ALA A 82 5.83 -7.17 -8.16
C ALA A 82 4.55 -7.99 -7.98
N TYR A 83 3.90 -7.92 -6.81
CA TYR A 83 2.61 -8.58 -6.58
C TYR A 83 1.52 -8.03 -7.51
N PHE A 84 1.46 -6.70 -7.64
CA PHE A 84 0.54 -6.02 -8.55
C PHE A 84 0.81 -6.39 -10.01
N ALA A 85 2.08 -6.48 -10.42
CA ALA A 85 2.49 -6.85 -11.77
C ALA A 85 1.98 -8.24 -12.18
N ASN A 86 1.89 -9.17 -11.23
CA ASN A 86 1.41 -10.53 -11.49
C ASN A 86 -0.11 -10.64 -11.63
N LEU A 87 -0.88 -9.68 -11.12
CA LEU A 87 -2.34 -9.80 -11.00
C LEU A 87 -3.12 -8.76 -11.81
N LEU A 88 -2.57 -7.56 -11.98
CA LEU A 88 -3.28 -6.48 -12.66
C LEU A 88 -3.39 -6.72 -14.16
N LEU A 89 -4.61 -6.88 -14.64
CA LEU A 89 -4.89 -6.97 -16.08
C LEU A 89 -4.59 -5.66 -16.82
N ASP A 90 -4.62 -4.53 -16.09
CA ASP A 90 -4.30 -3.20 -16.60
C ASP A 90 -2.87 -2.76 -16.25
N TYR A 91 -1.98 -3.72 -15.96
CA TYR A 91 -0.61 -3.41 -15.60
C TYR A 91 0.12 -2.65 -16.73
N GLU A 92 0.70 -1.51 -16.35
CA GLU A 92 1.68 -0.79 -17.14
C GLU A 92 2.79 -0.32 -16.21
N LEU A 93 4.04 -0.70 -16.53
CA LEU A 93 5.21 -0.51 -15.67
C LEU A 93 5.34 0.92 -15.15
N SER A 94 5.27 1.93 -16.03
CA SER A 94 5.51 3.33 -15.63
C SER A 94 4.46 3.80 -14.61
N SER A 95 3.19 3.49 -14.90
CA SER A 95 2.05 3.85 -14.07
C SER A 95 2.07 3.14 -12.72
N ASN A 96 2.39 1.84 -12.72
CA ASN A 96 2.43 1.04 -11.49
C ASN A 96 3.58 1.47 -10.58
N VAL A 97 4.80 1.53 -11.12
CA VAL A 97 5.99 1.97 -10.37
C VAL A 97 5.80 3.39 -9.85
N GLY A 98 5.28 4.31 -10.67
CA GLY A 98 4.97 5.67 -10.26
C GLY A 98 3.98 5.72 -9.08
N GLY A 99 2.92 4.92 -9.12
CA GLY A 99 1.94 4.82 -8.04
C GLY A 99 2.52 4.27 -6.74
N TRP A 100 3.35 3.22 -6.81
CA TRP A 100 4.03 2.65 -5.65
C TRP A 100 5.03 3.61 -5.03
N GLN A 101 5.80 4.31 -5.84
CA GLN A 101 6.74 5.32 -5.36
C GLN A 101 6.02 6.54 -4.77
N TRP A 102 4.88 6.93 -5.34
CA TRP A 102 4.03 7.97 -4.77
C TRP A 102 3.54 7.57 -3.37
N ALA A 103 3.08 6.31 -3.20
CA ALA A 103 2.66 5.79 -1.91
C ALA A 103 3.80 5.72 -0.89
N ALA A 104 5.00 5.32 -1.34
CA ALA A 104 6.21 5.25 -0.52
C ALA A 104 6.82 6.63 -0.18
N GLY A 105 6.38 7.72 -0.81
CA GLY A 105 6.94 9.07 -0.62
C GLY A 105 8.17 9.41 -1.50
N SER A 106 8.69 8.43 -2.22
CA SER A 106 9.86 8.56 -3.10
C SER A 106 9.52 9.23 -4.45
N GLY A 107 8.26 9.16 -4.88
CA GLY A 107 7.83 9.66 -6.18
C GLY A 107 8.08 11.16 -6.41
N ASN A 108 8.14 11.53 -7.70
CA ASN A 108 8.40 12.89 -8.19
C ASN A 108 7.47 13.95 -7.56
N ASP A 109 6.18 13.66 -7.48
CA ASP A 109 5.11 14.50 -6.92
C ASP A 109 4.53 13.91 -5.62
N ALA A 110 5.29 13.01 -4.98
CA ALA A 110 4.80 12.31 -3.81
C ALA A 110 4.55 13.26 -2.65
N ALA A 111 3.42 13.07 -1.98
CA ALA A 111 3.16 13.74 -0.72
C ALA A 111 4.26 13.37 0.30
N PRO A 112 4.62 14.28 1.23
CA PRO A 112 5.68 14.02 2.20
C PRO A 112 5.45 12.70 2.95
N TYR A 113 6.54 12.00 3.30
CA TYR A 113 6.47 10.68 3.90
C TYR A 113 5.58 10.63 5.17
N PHE A 114 5.55 11.71 5.94
CA PHE A 114 4.73 11.85 7.14
C PHE A 114 3.22 11.89 6.89
N ARG A 115 2.76 12.01 5.64
CA ARG A 115 1.35 11.87 5.27
C ARG A 115 0.97 10.38 5.24
N ILE A 116 0.48 9.88 6.35
CA ILE A 116 0.05 8.49 6.51
C ILE A 116 -1.48 8.44 6.50
N PHE A 117 -2.07 7.64 5.61
CA PHE A 117 -3.53 7.50 5.54
C PHE A 117 -4.05 6.72 6.75
N SER A 118 -5.09 7.22 7.40
CA SER A 118 -5.90 6.39 8.31
C SER A 118 -6.84 5.55 7.45
N PRO A 119 -6.75 4.20 7.48
CA PRO A 119 -7.67 3.35 6.72
C PRO A 119 -9.13 3.63 7.06
N GLU A 120 -9.44 3.84 8.35
CA GLU A 120 -10.77 4.19 8.82
C GLU A 120 -11.27 5.51 8.20
N ALA A 121 -10.43 6.55 8.18
CA ALA A 121 -10.80 7.83 7.56
C ALA A 121 -10.99 7.71 6.05
N GLN A 122 -10.22 6.84 5.37
CA GLN A 122 -10.42 6.56 3.94
C GLN A 122 -11.74 5.82 3.71
N THR A 123 -12.08 4.83 4.53
CA THR A 123 -13.38 4.15 4.48
C THR A 123 -14.53 5.13 4.65
N LYS A 124 -14.53 5.94 5.71
CA LYS A 124 -15.60 6.93 5.95
C LYS A 124 -15.82 7.88 4.78
N LYS A 125 -14.74 8.23 4.07
CA LYS A 125 -14.79 9.19 2.95
C LYS A 125 -15.21 8.54 1.63
N PHE A 126 -14.72 7.34 1.33
CA PHE A 126 -14.83 6.73 -0.01
C PHE A 126 -15.75 5.51 -0.07
N ASP A 127 -16.16 4.96 1.08
CA ASP A 127 -17.16 3.90 1.19
C ASP A 127 -18.06 4.14 2.43
N PRO A 128 -18.78 5.28 2.51
CA PRO A 128 -19.54 5.67 3.71
C PRO A 128 -20.66 4.68 4.06
N LYS A 129 -21.16 3.94 3.07
CA LYS A 129 -22.22 2.92 3.24
C LYS A 129 -21.67 1.50 3.43
N LEU A 130 -20.34 1.33 3.38
CA LEU A 130 -19.66 0.04 3.46
C LEU A 130 -20.08 -0.95 2.35
N GLU A 131 -20.54 -0.44 1.21
CA GLU A 131 -21.01 -1.28 0.10
C GLU A 131 -19.85 -2.04 -0.54
N TYR A 132 -18.71 -1.36 -0.71
CA TYR A 132 -17.51 -1.97 -1.26
C TYR A 132 -16.91 -3.00 -0.29
N ILE A 133 -16.79 -2.65 1.00
CA ILE A 133 -16.30 -3.57 2.03
C ILE A 133 -17.18 -4.80 2.15
N ARG A 134 -18.51 -4.65 2.23
CA ARG A 134 -19.43 -5.79 2.37
C ARG A 134 -19.43 -6.71 1.16
N LYS A 135 -19.15 -6.18 -0.04
CA LYS A 135 -19.04 -6.98 -1.25
C LYS A 135 -17.84 -7.93 -1.20
N TRP A 136 -16.67 -7.44 -0.79
CA TRP A 136 -15.40 -8.20 -0.85
C TRP A 136 -15.01 -8.85 0.48
N VAL A 137 -15.58 -8.38 1.59
CA VAL A 137 -15.38 -8.89 2.94
C VAL A 137 -16.75 -9.13 3.59
N PRO A 138 -17.50 -10.13 3.12
CA PRO A 138 -18.86 -10.40 3.60
C PRO A 138 -18.91 -10.76 5.09
N GLU A 139 -17.81 -11.28 5.65
CA GLU A 139 -17.68 -11.60 7.07
C GLU A 139 -17.38 -10.39 7.97
N TYR A 140 -17.21 -9.18 7.40
CA TYR A 140 -16.95 -7.97 8.17
C TYR A 140 -18.06 -7.69 9.19
N GLY A 141 -17.66 -7.42 10.45
CA GLY A 141 -18.59 -7.22 11.57
C GLY A 141 -19.04 -8.51 12.26
N THR A 142 -18.51 -9.66 11.85
CA THR A 142 -18.73 -10.95 12.54
C THR A 142 -17.48 -11.39 13.29
N VAL A 143 -17.63 -12.40 14.17
CA VAL A 143 -16.53 -13.03 14.91
C VAL A 143 -15.50 -13.73 14.02
N LYS A 144 -15.81 -13.95 12.73
CA LYS A 144 -14.91 -14.60 11.77
C LYS A 144 -13.89 -13.61 11.18
N TYR A 145 -14.17 -12.31 11.27
CA TYR A 145 -13.27 -11.31 10.71
C TYR A 145 -12.04 -11.14 11.60
N VAL A 146 -10.87 -11.09 10.98
CA VAL A 146 -9.58 -11.09 11.68
C VAL A 146 -9.32 -9.77 12.39
N ASN A 147 -8.59 -9.84 13.51
CA ASN A 147 -8.13 -8.66 14.22
C ASN A 147 -7.03 -7.93 13.42
N PRO A 148 -6.88 -6.61 13.59
CA PRO A 148 -5.80 -5.85 12.97
C PRO A 148 -4.43 -6.44 13.27
N ILE A 149 -3.64 -6.71 12.22
CA ILE A 149 -2.28 -7.26 12.36
C ILE A 149 -1.27 -6.26 12.95
N VAL A 150 -1.62 -4.97 12.95
CA VAL A 150 -0.82 -3.90 13.55
C VAL A 150 -1.74 -2.78 14.04
N ASP A 151 -1.42 -2.18 15.18
CA ASP A 151 -2.09 -0.97 15.66
C ASP A 151 -1.71 0.27 14.81
N HIS A 152 -2.68 1.13 14.53
CA HIS A 152 -2.48 2.30 13.66
C HIS A 152 -1.53 3.33 14.27
N ALA A 153 -1.66 3.62 15.57
CA ALA A 153 -0.85 4.64 16.23
C ALA A 153 0.61 4.18 16.34
N TYR A 154 0.81 2.92 16.72
CA TYR A 154 2.13 2.30 16.74
C TYR A 154 2.79 2.29 15.35
N ALA A 155 2.06 1.84 14.32
CA ALA A 155 2.57 1.80 12.95
C ALA A 155 2.96 3.20 12.44
N ARG A 156 2.15 4.21 12.78
CA ARG A 156 2.42 5.62 12.45
C ARG A 156 3.72 6.12 13.08
N THR A 157 3.96 5.86 14.35
CA THR A 157 5.21 6.27 15.02
C THR A 157 6.41 5.58 14.39
N ARG A 158 6.33 4.25 14.18
CA ARG A 158 7.40 3.45 13.59
C ARG A 158 7.86 3.95 12.23
N VAL A 159 6.93 4.23 11.31
CA VAL A 159 7.30 4.70 9.96
C VAL A 159 7.94 6.09 10.01
N LEU A 160 7.47 6.98 10.89
CA LEU A 160 8.06 8.31 11.04
C LEU A 160 9.51 8.23 11.55
N GLU A 161 9.77 7.36 12.51
CA GLU A 161 11.13 7.13 13.03
C GLU A 161 12.05 6.52 11.98
N ALA A 162 11.60 5.48 11.28
CA ALA A 162 12.37 4.81 10.24
C ALA A 162 12.75 5.77 9.09
N PHE A 163 11.78 6.55 8.60
CA PHE A 163 12.02 7.49 7.52
C PHE A 163 12.88 8.67 7.97
N LYS A 164 12.67 9.18 9.20
CA LYS A 164 13.52 10.23 9.76
C LYS A 164 14.97 9.76 9.91
N LYS A 165 15.20 8.51 10.31
CA LYS A 165 16.55 7.93 10.42
C LYS A 165 17.24 7.81 9.06
N ALA A 166 16.50 7.41 8.02
CA ALA A 166 17.06 7.18 6.68
C ALA A 166 17.27 8.46 5.85
N LEU A 167 16.48 9.51 6.10
CA LEU A 167 16.43 10.73 5.28
C LEU A 167 17.13 11.94 5.94
N ASN A 168 17.66 11.78 7.15
CA ASN A 168 18.44 12.80 7.85
C ASN A 168 19.95 12.60 7.68
#